data_AF-A0AAW5HGN4-F1
#
_entry.id   AF-A0AAW5HGN4-F1
#
_cell.length_a   1.000
_cell.length_b   1.000
_cell.length_c   1.000
_cell.angle_alpha   90.00
_cell.angle_beta   90.00
_cell.angle_gamma   90.00
#
_symmetry.space_group_name_H-M   'P 1'
#
loop_
_entity.id
_entity.type
_entity.pdbx_description
1 polymer ?
#
loop_
_entity_poly.entity_id
_entity_poly.type
_entity_poly.pdbx_seq_one_letter_code
_entity_poly.pdbx_strand_id
1 'polypeptide(L)'
;MRKTVPDPPYSPHSTQILQDTLIQSSEYVLCALSVARQSVQLKPTAHSSIVMQAVIHEMEAVQGLVESALMQLQMRPHLPTEPYTLH
;
A
#
# COMPACT_ATOMS: atom_id res chain seq x y z
N MET A 1 8.10 40.25 1.18
CA MET A 1 7.05 39.59 0.36
C MET A 1 7.54 38.20 -0.01
N ARG A 2 7.01 37.15 0.62
CA ARG A 2 7.30 35.76 0.20
C ARG A 2 6.35 35.46 -0.97
N LYS A 3 6.89 35.35 -2.19
CA LYS A 3 6.14 34.81 -3.32
C LYS A 3 5.76 33.39 -2.91
N THR A 4 4.49 33.13 -2.67
CA THR A 4 3.98 31.78 -2.49
C THR A 4 4.25 31.06 -3.80
N VAL A 5 5.26 30.20 -3.81
CA VAL A 5 5.55 29.32 -4.95
C VAL A 5 4.47 28.25 -4.92
N PRO A 6 3.64 28.10 -5.96
CA PRO A 6 2.71 27.00 -6.03
C PRO A 6 3.50 25.69 -5.99
N ASP A 7 3.06 24.73 -5.18
CA ASP A 7 3.65 23.40 -5.21
C ASP A 7 3.61 22.86 -6.65
N PRO A 8 4.68 22.20 -7.12
CA PRO A 8 4.72 21.67 -8.47
C PRO A 8 3.54 20.72 -8.70
N PRO A 9 2.91 20.75 -9.90
CA PRO A 9 1.75 19.93 -10.17
C PRO A 9 2.07 18.46 -9.94
N TYR A 10 1.25 17.79 -9.14
CA TYR A 10 1.34 16.35 -8.92
C TYR A 10 1.28 15.63 -10.27
N SER A 11 2.30 14.83 -10.61
CA SER A 11 2.27 14.06 -11.84
C SER A 11 1.33 12.85 -11.66
N PRO A 12 0.30 12.70 -12.51
CA PRO A 12 -0.63 11.57 -12.41
C PRO A 12 0.09 10.24 -12.61
N HIS A 13 1.14 10.23 -13.44
CA HIS A 13 1.99 9.06 -13.67
C HIS A 13 2.69 8.55 -12.41
N SER A 14 3.17 9.44 -11.53
CA SER A 14 3.81 9.03 -10.27
C SER A 14 2.80 8.41 -9.29
N THR A 15 1.55 8.89 -9.30
CA THR A 15 0.49 8.36 -8.44
C THR A 15 0.04 6.98 -8.94
N GLN A 16 -0.04 6.80 -10.26
CA GLN A 16 -0.38 5.52 -10.88
C GLN A 16 0.68 4.44 -10.62
N ILE A 17 1.98 4.74 -10.80
CA ILE A 17 3.05 3.79 -10.49
C ILE A 17 3.01 3.36 -9.01
N LEU A 18 2.76 4.30 -8.10
CA LEU A 18 2.66 3.99 -6.68
C LEU A 18 1.46 3.09 -6.38
N GLN A 19 0.30 3.36 -7.00
CA GLN A 19 -0.88 2.51 -6.89
C GLN A 19 -0.59 1.08 -7.39
N ASP A 20 0.02 0.94 -8.56
CA ASP A 20 0.37 -0.35 -9.14
C ASP A 20 1.35 -1.12 -8.23
N THR A 21 2.33 -0.42 -7.65
CA THR A 21 3.29 -1.00 -6.69
C THR A 21 2.60 -1.49 -5.41
N LEU A 22 1.62 -0.74 -4.90
CA LEU A 22 0.86 -1.14 -3.71
C LEU A 22 -0.07 -2.33 -4.00
N ILE A 23 -0.70 -2.37 -5.17
CA ILE A 23 -1.48 -3.53 -5.61
C ILE A 23 -0.59 -4.77 -5.68
N GLN A 24 0.57 -4.66 -6.33
CA GLN A 24 1.52 -5.76 -6.41
C GLN A 24 2.05 -6.19 -5.03
N SER A 25 2.30 -5.22 -4.13
CA SER A 25 2.71 -5.52 -2.75
C SER A 25 1.65 -6.32 -2.00
N SER A 26 0.37 -5.97 -2.15
CA SER A 26 -0.76 -6.71 -1.59
C SER A 26 -0.78 -8.17 -2.07
N GLU A 27 -0.57 -8.42 -3.36
CA GLU A 27 -0.52 -9.78 -3.92
C GLU A 27 0.60 -10.63 -3.30
N TYR A 28 1.80 -10.04 -3.15
CA TYR A 28 2.92 -10.72 -2.49
C TYR A 28 2.67 -11.01 -1.01
N VAL A 29 2.08 -10.06 -0.28
CA VAL A 29 1.74 -10.23 1.13
C VAL A 29 0.70 -11.36 1.31
N LEU A 30 -0.34 -11.39 0.47
CA LEU A 30 -1.34 -12.47 0.49
C LEU A 30 -0.74 -13.83 0.17
N CYS A 31 0.14 -13.91 -0.82
CA CYS A 31 0.86 -15.14 -1.16
C CYS A 31 1.68 -15.63 0.04
N ALA A 32 2.50 -14.76 0.63
CA ALA A 32 3.35 -15.12 1.75
C ALA A 32 2.52 -15.46 3.01
N LEU A 33 1.37 -14.81 3.25
CA LEU A 33 0.43 -15.17 4.33
C LEU A 33 -0.11 -16.59 4.14
N SER A 34 -0.48 -16.95 2.91
CA SER A 34 -0.95 -18.31 2.58
C SER A 34 0.12 -19.35 2.89
N VAL A 35 1.36 -19.11 2.45
CA VAL A 35 2.51 -20.01 2.69
C VAL A 35 2.81 -20.12 4.19
N ALA A 36 2.84 -18.99 4.90
CA ALA A 36 3.10 -18.95 6.34
C ALA A 36 2.03 -19.74 7.12
N ARG A 37 0.74 -19.51 6.84
CA ARG A 37 -0.38 -20.23 7.46
C ARG A 37 -0.31 -21.73 7.19
N GLN A 38 -0.02 -22.13 5.95
CA GLN A 38 0.18 -23.55 5.59
C GLN A 38 1.36 -24.16 6.37
N SER A 39 2.47 -23.44 6.52
CA SER A 39 3.64 -23.96 7.25
C SER A 39 3.35 -24.25 8.73
N VAL A 40 2.52 -23.41 9.38
CA VAL A 40 2.04 -23.64 10.75
C VAL A 40 1.12 -24.85 10.80
N GLN A 41 0.19 -24.97 9.85
CA GLN A 41 -0.73 -26.13 9.79
C GLN A 41 0.00 -27.46 9.63
N LEU A 42 1.12 -27.49 8.91
CA LEU A 42 1.92 -28.70 8.72
C LEU A 42 2.66 -29.16 9.99
N LYS A 43 3.09 -28.23 10.86
CA LYS A 43 3.82 -28.54 12.09
C LYS A 43 3.41 -27.62 13.25
N PRO A 44 2.18 -27.75 13.77
CA PRO A 44 1.58 -26.76 14.66
C PRO A 44 2.29 -26.63 16.02
N THR A 45 2.90 -27.72 16.53
CA THR A 45 3.54 -27.77 17.85
C THR A 45 5.02 -27.41 17.85
N ALA A 46 5.62 -27.13 16.69
CA ALA A 46 7.03 -26.76 16.60
C ALA A 46 7.26 -25.35 17.15
N HIS A 47 8.39 -25.08 17.81
CA HIS A 47 8.75 -23.70 18.22
C HIS A 47 8.78 -22.72 17.03
N SER A 48 9.15 -23.20 15.84
CA SER A 48 9.08 -22.44 14.60
C SER A 48 7.66 -22.01 14.24
N SER A 49 6.64 -22.77 14.65
CA SER A 49 5.23 -22.45 14.45
C SER A 49 4.81 -21.22 15.26
N ILE A 50 5.31 -21.08 16.50
CA ILE A 50 5.03 -19.92 17.35
C ILE A 50 5.61 -18.65 16.72
N VAL A 51 6.87 -18.71 16.28
CA VAL A 51 7.52 -17.58 15.57
C VAL A 51 6.78 -17.27 14.27
N MET A 52 6.35 -18.30 13.53
CA MET A 52 5.61 -18.11 12.29
C MET A 52 4.21 -17.49 12.51
N GLN A 53 3.54 -17.81 13.62
CA GLN A 53 2.28 -17.14 14.00
C GLN A 53 2.48 -15.64 14.24
N ALA A 54 3.59 -15.24 14.86
CA ALA A 54 3.94 -13.82 14.99
C ALA A 54 4.21 -13.18 13.62
N VAL A 55 4.93 -13.87 12.73
CA VAL A 55 5.14 -13.39 11.34
C VAL A 55 3.81 -13.21 10.60
N ILE A 56 2.88 -14.15 10.73
CA ILE A 56 1.54 -14.04 10.14
C ILE A 56 0.84 -12.77 10.63
N HIS A 57 0.88 -12.50 11.94
CA HIS A 57 0.27 -11.31 12.53
C HIS A 57 0.87 -10.01 11.97
N GLU A 58 2.20 -9.90 11.91
CA GLU A 58 2.87 -8.72 11.34
C GLU A 58 2.53 -8.54 9.86
N MET A 59 2.40 -9.63 9.11
CA MET A 59 2.00 -9.58 7.70
C MET A 59 0.54 -9.16 7.50
N GLU A 60 -0.37 -9.55 8.39
CA GLU A 60 -1.75 -9.05 8.39
C GLU A 60 -1.79 -7.53 8.67
N ALA A 61 -0.96 -7.04 9.58
CA ALA A 61 -0.82 -5.60 9.83
C ALA A 61 -0.29 -4.87 8.58
N VAL A 62 0.73 -5.42 7.91
CA VAL A 62 1.24 -4.88 6.64
C VAL A 62 0.14 -4.83 5.57
N GLN A 63 -0.67 -5.89 5.44
CA GLN A 63 -1.79 -5.91 4.50
C GLN A 63 -2.78 -4.77 4.77
N GLY A 64 -3.16 -4.55 6.03
CA GLY A 64 -4.04 -3.44 6.41
C GLY A 64 -3.45 -2.06 6.10
N LEU A 65 -2.12 -1.89 6.26
CA LEU A 65 -1.44 -0.66 5.88
C LEU A 65 -1.43 -0.43 4.36
N VAL A 66 -1.23 -1.48 3.56
CA VAL A 66 -1.29 -1.41 2.09
C VAL A 66 -2.70 -1.04 1.62
N GLU A 67 -3.73 -1.67 2.18
CA GLU A 67 -5.13 -1.35 1.87
C GLU A 67 -5.49 0.09 2.26
N SER A 68 -5.04 0.55 3.43
CA SER A 68 -5.21 1.94 3.85
C SER A 68 -4.50 2.92 2.90
N ALA A 69 -3.28 2.61 2.48
CA ALA A 69 -2.53 3.44 1.53
C ALA A 69 -3.23 3.54 0.17
N LEU A 70 -3.77 2.41 -0.34
CA LEU A 70 -4.57 2.39 -1.56
C LEU A 70 -5.83 3.25 -1.44
N MET A 71 -6.55 3.16 -0.32
CA MET A 71 -7.75 3.96 -0.07
C MET A 71 -7.42 5.46 0.01
N GLN A 72 -6.30 5.83 0.64
CA GLN A 72 -5.84 7.22 0.68
C GLN A 72 -5.46 7.77 -0.70
N LEU A 73 -4.90 6.93 -1.59
CA LEU A 73 -4.61 7.32 -2.97
C LEU A 73 -5.90 7.52 -3.79
N GLN A 74 -6.91 6.68 -3.58
CA GLN A 74 -8.21 6.80 -4.25
C GLN A 74 -9.01 8.03 -3.77
N MET A 75 -8.89 8.38 -2.48
CA MET A 75 -9.58 9.53 -1.88
C MET A 75 -8.88 10.87 -2.15
N ARG A 76 -7.65 10.86 -2.70
CA ARG A 76 -6.96 12.10 -3.08
C ARG A 76 -7.77 12.76 -4.19
N PRO A 77 -8.34 13.97 -3.98
CA PRO A 77 -9.13 14.63 -5.01
C PRO A 77 -8.28 14.76 -6.26
N HIS A 78 -8.77 14.25 -7.38
CA HIS A 78 -8.36 14.73 -8.69
C HIS A 78 -8.75 16.21 -8.71
N LEU A 79 -7.87 17.12 -8.25
CA LEU A 79 -8.13 18.55 -8.42
C LEU A 79 -8.46 18.75 -9.89
N PRO A 80 -9.61 19.37 -10.23
CA PRO A 80 -9.84 19.80 -11.58
C PRO A 80 -8.66 20.71 -11.92
N THR A 81 -7.88 20.33 -12.92
CA THR A 81 -6.95 21.27 -13.55
C THR A 81 -7.85 22.35 -14.13
N GLU A 82 -8.06 23.43 -13.38
CA GLU A 82 -8.77 24.62 -13.84
C GLU A 82 -8.22 24.97 -15.23
N PRO A 83 -9.08 25.09 -16.27
CA PRO A 83 -8.61 25.51 -17.57
C PRO A 83 -8.14 26.95 -17.41
N TYR A 84 -6.83 27.18 -17.50
CA TYR A 84 -6.24 28.51 -17.60
C TYR A 84 -6.89 29.22 -18.79
N THR A 85 -7.86 30.09 -18.53
CA THR A 85 -8.34 31.09 -19.48
C THR A 85 -7.23 32.12 -19.62
N LEU A 86 -6.43 31.95 -20.67
CA LEU A 86 -5.54 33.01 -21.18
C LEU A 86 -6.44 34.13 -21.70
N HIS A 87 -6.31 35.31 -21.09
CA HIS A 87 -6.92 36.56 -21.52
C HIS A 87 -5.85 37.47 -22.12
#